data_AF-A0A4S4CZH7-F1
#
_entry.id   AF-A0A4S4CZH7-F1
#
_cell.length_a   1.000
_cell.length_b   1.000
_cell.length_c   1.000
_cell.angle_alpha   90.00
_cell.angle_beta   90.00
_cell.angle_gamma   90.00
#
_symmetry.space_group_name_H-M   'P 1'
#
loop_
_entity.id
_entity.type
_entity.pdbx_description
1 polymer ?
#
loop_
_entity_poly.entity_id
_entity_poly.type
_entity_poly.pdbx_seq_one_letter_code
_entity_poly.pdbx_strand_id
1 'polypeptide(L)'
;MDSVVVKRSSSAPSNGGMNDMRRVMMVVVMVVFVGYLFLWVMTPTNLYRQTWLPKIGADTNSTFFGTQVSRGSAVLPLFGLTSEASVKYHIWLGHIAMTLFTAHGVCFFVYWSVTHQLSEMLKWPKTDVSIVAGEIALSCGLVMWVTTLPKIRKKMFELFFYTHHLYILFIFFFILHIGISYSCMMLPGLYLFFVDRFLRFLQSRRGVRLVSARVLPCETLELNFSKSQGLSYTPTSIVFINVPSISKLQWHPFTISSSSNLESEKLSVIIKGEGSWSKKLYQMVSSPSSLDHLDVSIEGPYGPFSIEFLRHDTLVMVSGGSGITPFISVIRELIFVCETLKLKTPKLLLITSFKNSSDLTMLDLLLPISGTPSEYSNFDLQIDAYVTREKEATRMNQKLVRTVWFKPRASDSPISPILGQNSWIWLGVVVSSSFIMFLLLMGILTRYYIYPIDHNTDNVYSHSSRALLNMLLICLCIAITASAAFYWNKKQGIGETNQVQSMEGATPVASPNSWFYNADRELESLPQESVFQSMKVHYGERPDLKRILFERKESRVGVLVCGPKKMRHEVASICSSGLAKNLHFESISFSW
;
A
#
# COMPACT_ATOMS: atom_id res chain seq x y z
N MET A 1 -23.02 -51.11 23.59
CA MET A 1 -24.24 -50.75 22.86
C MET A 1 -24.20 -49.26 22.60
N ASP A 2 -24.11 -48.95 21.30
CA ASP A 2 -24.50 -47.72 20.61
C ASP A 2 -23.69 -46.44 20.73
N SER A 3 -22.79 -46.33 19.74
CA SER A 3 -22.25 -45.12 19.14
C SER A 3 -23.33 -44.21 18.56
N VAL A 4 -23.40 -42.96 19.02
CA VAL A 4 -24.13 -41.90 18.31
C VAL A 4 -23.18 -41.19 17.36
N VAL A 5 -23.29 -41.56 16.08
CA VAL A 5 -22.65 -40.92 14.94
C VAL A 5 -23.37 -39.60 14.64
N VAL A 6 -22.73 -38.46 14.90
CA VAL A 6 -23.16 -37.17 14.35
C VAL A 6 -22.38 -36.92 13.05
N LYS A 7 -23.04 -37.26 11.94
CA LYS A 7 -22.56 -37.03 10.58
C LYS A 7 -22.78 -35.54 10.23
N ARG A 8 -21.76 -34.69 10.39
CA ARG A 8 -21.77 -33.33 9.80
C ARG A 8 -21.23 -33.41 8.37
N SER A 9 -22.11 -33.22 7.40
CA SER A 9 -21.78 -33.09 5.97
C SER A 9 -20.94 -31.83 5.73
N SER A 10 -19.69 -32.00 5.31
CA SER A 10 -18.83 -30.92 4.79
C SER A 10 -18.95 -30.82 3.27
N SER A 11 -20.03 -30.22 2.77
CA SER A 11 -20.04 -29.71 1.39
C SER A 11 -19.45 -28.30 1.40
N ALA A 12 -18.14 -28.20 1.21
CA ALA A 12 -17.52 -26.92 0.85
C ALA A 12 -18.02 -26.51 -0.56
N PRO A 13 -18.49 -25.27 -0.77
CA PRO A 13 -18.91 -24.85 -2.11
C PRO A 13 -17.69 -24.80 -3.02
N SER A 14 -17.84 -25.33 -4.23
CA SER A 14 -16.77 -25.39 -5.23
C SER A 14 -16.25 -23.98 -5.56
N ASN A 15 -14.93 -23.78 -5.49
CA ASN A 15 -14.23 -22.53 -5.83
C ASN A 15 -14.45 -22.06 -7.30
N GLY A 16 -15.09 -22.87 -8.14
CA GLY A 16 -15.46 -22.49 -9.51
C GLY A 16 -16.53 -21.40 -9.57
N GLY A 17 -17.59 -21.53 -8.77
CA GLY A 17 -18.72 -20.59 -8.79
C GLY A 17 -18.33 -19.17 -8.35
N MET A 18 -17.40 -19.04 -7.41
CA MET A 18 -16.95 -17.73 -6.91
C MET A 18 -16.05 -17.00 -7.92
N ASN A 19 -15.30 -17.75 -8.73
CA ASN A 19 -14.46 -17.18 -9.79
C ASN A 19 -15.28 -16.80 -11.03
N ASP A 20 -16.33 -17.56 -11.35
CA ASP A 20 -17.25 -17.23 -12.43
C ASP A 20 -18.16 -16.06 -12.05
N MET A 21 -18.63 -16.00 -10.80
CA MET A 21 -19.36 -14.85 -10.26
C MET A 21 -18.50 -13.58 -10.26
N ARG A 22 -17.19 -13.69 -9.98
CA ARG A 22 -16.23 -12.57 -10.13
C ARG A 22 -16.05 -12.11 -11.57
N ARG A 23 -15.98 -13.03 -12.54
CA ARG A 23 -15.91 -12.68 -13.98
C ARG A 23 -17.20 -12.02 -14.45
N VAL A 24 -18.35 -12.54 -14.06
CA VAL A 24 -19.66 -11.98 -14.38
C VAL A 24 -19.79 -10.57 -13.77
N MET A 25 -19.39 -10.37 -12.51
CA MET A 25 -19.35 -9.04 -11.91
C MET A 25 -18.40 -8.08 -12.64
N MET A 26 -17.23 -8.53 -13.09
CA MET A 26 -16.33 -7.68 -13.89
C MET A 26 -16.93 -7.27 -15.22
N VAL A 27 -17.60 -8.19 -15.91
CA VAL A 27 -18.28 -7.89 -17.18
C VAL A 27 -19.43 -6.92 -16.95
N VAL A 28 -20.22 -7.13 -15.89
CA VAL A 28 -21.29 -6.19 -15.50
C VAL A 28 -20.71 -4.82 -15.18
N VAL A 29 -19.61 -4.73 -14.44
CA VAL A 29 -18.94 -3.45 -14.14
C VAL A 29 -18.37 -2.81 -15.41
N MET A 30 -17.80 -3.58 -16.33
CA MET A 30 -17.34 -3.05 -17.62
C MET A 30 -18.51 -2.53 -18.46
N VAL A 31 -19.63 -3.25 -18.52
CA VAL A 31 -20.83 -2.84 -19.26
C VAL A 31 -21.45 -1.59 -18.63
N VAL A 32 -21.54 -1.54 -17.30
CA VAL A 32 -22.01 -0.35 -16.56
C VAL A 32 -21.04 0.81 -16.75
N PHE A 33 -19.73 0.58 -16.76
CA PHE A 33 -18.72 1.61 -17.01
C PHE A 33 -18.79 2.14 -18.44
N VAL A 34 -18.94 1.27 -19.45
CA VAL A 34 -19.13 1.65 -20.86
C VAL A 34 -20.47 2.37 -21.05
N GLY A 35 -21.53 1.92 -20.39
CA GLY A 35 -22.84 2.59 -20.37
C GLY A 35 -22.79 3.97 -19.70
N TYR A 36 -22.05 4.09 -18.60
CA TYR A 36 -21.78 5.36 -17.93
C TYR A 36 -20.97 6.31 -18.83
N LEU A 37 -19.96 5.79 -19.53
CA LEU A 37 -19.11 6.55 -20.44
C LEU A 37 -19.87 6.97 -21.70
N PHE A 38 -20.79 6.14 -22.19
CA PHE A 38 -21.75 6.46 -23.23
C PHE A 38 -22.72 7.57 -22.77
N LEU A 39 -23.29 7.46 -21.58
CA LEU A 39 -24.10 8.53 -20.99
C LEU A 39 -23.30 9.83 -20.88
N TRP A 40 -22.01 9.76 -20.52
CA TRP A 40 -21.09 10.91 -20.45
C TRP A 40 -20.79 11.57 -21.81
N VAL A 41 -20.78 10.80 -22.89
CA VAL A 41 -20.66 11.30 -24.27
C VAL A 41 -21.99 11.89 -24.75
N MET A 42 -23.12 11.32 -24.31
CA MET A 42 -24.45 11.76 -24.69
C MET A 42 -24.93 12.97 -23.88
N THR A 43 -24.46 13.17 -22.64
CA THR A 43 -24.89 14.26 -21.74
C THR A 43 -24.80 15.68 -22.32
N PRO A 44 -23.79 16.06 -23.12
CA PRO A 44 -23.76 17.38 -23.77
C PRO A 44 -24.66 17.50 -25.01
N THR A 45 -25.28 16.42 -25.49
CA THR A 45 -26.15 16.47 -26.68
C THR A 45 -27.54 17.04 -26.36
N ASN A 46 -28.15 17.75 -27.32
CA ASN A 46 -29.52 18.26 -27.19
C ASN A 46 -30.53 17.12 -26.98
N LEU A 47 -30.29 15.95 -27.55
CA LEU A 47 -31.11 14.75 -27.37
C LEU A 47 -31.18 14.33 -25.89
N TYR A 48 -30.03 14.32 -25.21
CA TYR A 48 -29.97 14.01 -23.78
C TYR A 48 -30.65 15.09 -22.95
N ARG A 49 -30.32 16.38 -23.14
CA ARG A 49 -30.88 17.48 -22.33
C ARG A 49 -32.39 17.64 -22.46
N GLN A 50 -32.91 17.60 -23.68
CA GLN A 50 -34.31 17.96 -23.93
C GLN A 50 -35.26 16.76 -23.83
N THR A 51 -34.75 15.54 -24.08
CA THR A 51 -35.63 14.37 -24.25
C THR A 51 -35.37 13.29 -23.21
N TRP A 52 -34.10 12.98 -22.89
CA TRP A 52 -33.78 11.86 -22.00
C TRP A 52 -33.70 12.28 -20.53
N LEU A 53 -33.10 13.44 -20.22
CA LEU A 53 -32.94 13.96 -18.86
C LEU A 53 -34.28 14.17 -18.12
N PRO A 54 -35.34 14.74 -18.73
CA PRO A 54 -36.64 14.87 -18.06
C PRO A 54 -37.30 13.52 -17.77
N LYS A 55 -37.05 12.53 -18.65
CA LYS A 55 -37.66 11.19 -18.58
C LYS A 55 -36.94 10.30 -17.55
N ILE A 56 -35.61 10.34 -17.53
CA ILE A 56 -34.77 9.66 -16.53
C ILE A 56 -34.99 10.25 -15.14
N GLY A 57 -35.15 11.57 -15.04
CA GLY A 57 -35.43 12.26 -13.77
C GLY A 57 -36.81 11.94 -13.16
N ALA A 58 -37.79 11.53 -13.97
CA ALA A 58 -39.08 11.06 -13.50
C ALA A 58 -39.03 9.61 -12.96
N ASP A 59 -38.10 8.79 -13.48
CA ASP A 59 -38.10 7.33 -13.28
C ASP A 59 -37.00 6.80 -12.34
N THR A 60 -36.03 7.62 -11.91
CA THR A 60 -34.90 7.12 -11.10
C THR A 60 -34.62 7.94 -9.84
N ASN A 61 -34.86 7.34 -8.67
CA ASN A 61 -34.37 7.81 -7.38
C ASN A 61 -33.25 6.85 -6.92
N SER A 62 -32.03 7.38 -6.77
CA SER A 62 -30.78 6.69 -6.39
C SER A 62 -30.08 5.86 -7.46
N THR A 63 -28.77 6.10 -7.69
CA THR A 63 -27.72 5.07 -7.45
C THR A 63 -26.28 5.63 -7.50
N PHE A 64 -25.60 5.44 -6.37
CA PHE A 64 -24.22 5.02 -6.14
C PHE A 64 -23.39 4.52 -7.35
N PHE A 65 -22.17 5.06 -7.55
CA PHE A 65 -20.89 4.30 -7.66
C PHE A 65 -19.68 5.20 -8.02
N GLY A 66 -18.51 4.85 -7.46
CA GLY A 66 -17.19 5.20 -7.98
C GLY A 66 -16.14 5.24 -6.87
N THR A 67 -15.14 4.36 -6.84
CA THR A 67 -13.97 4.45 -5.94
C THR A 67 -12.75 3.84 -6.62
N GLN A 68 -11.73 4.67 -6.89
CA GLN A 68 -10.42 4.16 -7.25
C GLN A 68 -9.33 5.09 -6.71
N VAL A 69 -8.25 4.48 -6.23
CA VAL A 69 -7.03 5.08 -5.67
C VAL A 69 -7.10 5.51 -4.19
N SER A 70 -7.75 4.75 -3.31
CA SER A 70 -7.46 4.84 -1.87
C SER A 70 -6.58 3.67 -1.40
N ARG A 71 -5.37 3.96 -0.90
CA ARG A 71 -4.41 2.92 -0.46
C ARG A 71 -4.83 2.25 0.85
N GLY A 72 -5.58 2.97 1.70
CA GLY A 72 -6.22 2.44 2.90
C GLY A 72 -7.72 2.20 2.71
N SER A 73 -8.20 2.00 1.47
CA SER A 73 -9.63 1.85 1.22
C SER A 73 -10.22 0.66 1.97
N ALA A 74 -11.24 0.93 2.79
CA ALA A 74 -12.17 -0.06 3.30
C ALA A 74 -12.84 -0.90 2.20
N VAL A 75 -12.85 -0.41 0.95
CA VAL A 75 -13.68 -0.91 -0.15
C VAL A 75 -12.92 -1.87 -1.07
N LEU A 76 -11.61 -1.69 -1.28
CA LEU A 76 -10.78 -2.66 -2.02
C LEU A 76 -10.87 -4.11 -1.46
N PRO A 77 -10.88 -4.32 -0.12
CA PRO A 77 -11.14 -5.60 0.52
C PRO A 77 -12.47 -6.26 0.15
N LEU A 78 -13.56 -5.47 0.11
CA LEU A 78 -14.92 -5.93 -0.21
C LEU A 78 -15.00 -6.54 -1.61
N PHE A 79 -14.15 -6.05 -2.53
CA PHE A 79 -14.05 -6.56 -3.90
C PHE A 79 -12.94 -7.61 -4.09
N GLY A 80 -12.23 -7.99 -3.03
CA GLY A 80 -11.09 -8.92 -3.11
C GLY A 80 -9.94 -8.41 -3.98
N LEU A 81 -9.84 -7.08 -4.17
CA LEU A 81 -8.79 -6.44 -4.95
C LEU A 81 -7.63 -6.05 -4.03
N THR A 82 -6.42 -6.47 -4.38
CA THR A 82 -5.20 -6.01 -3.70
C THR A 82 -4.85 -4.59 -4.14
N SER A 83 -4.14 -3.85 -3.29
CA SER A 83 -3.57 -2.55 -3.64
C SER A 83 -2.67 -2.63 -4.89
N GLU A 84 -1.92 -3.72 -5.06
CA GLU A 84 -1.13 -3.98 -6.28
C GLU A 84 -2.01 -4.11 -7.53
N ALA A 85 -3.11 -4.87 -7.46
CA ALA A 85 -4.02 -5.01 -8.58
C ALA A 85 -4.66 -3.66 -8.97
N SER A 86 -4.97 -2.81 -7.99
CA SER A 86 -5.53 -1.47 -8.19
C SER A 86 -4.64 -0.56 -9.04
N VAL A 87 -3.31 -0.70 -8.95
CA VAL A 87 -2.36 0.10 -9.73
C VAL A 87 -2.50 -0.20 -11.22
N LYS A 88 -2.75 -1.46 -11.60
CA LYS A 88 -2.98 -1.84 -13.00
C LYS A 88 -4.24 -1.19 -13.56
N TYR A 89 -5.32 -1.15 -12.77
CA TYR A 89 -6.55 -0.46 -13.16
C TYR A 89 -6.34 1.05 -13.28
N HIS A 90 -5.62 1.67 -12.36
CA HIS A 90 -5.26 3.09 -12.44
C HIS A 90 -4.52 3.41 -13.75
N ILE A 91 -3.56 2.58 -14.16
CA ILE A 91 -2.83 2.77 -15.42
C ILE A 91 -3.80 2.69 -16.62
N TRP A 92 -4.61 1.63 -16.69
CA TRP A 92 -5.53 1.41 -17.81
C TRP A 92 -6.57 2.53 -17.93
N LEU A 93 -7.22 2.88 -16.81
CA LEU A 93 -8.23 3.94 -16.76
C LEU A 93 -7.63 5.32 -16.98
N GLY A 94 -6.40 5.57 -16.50
CA GLY A 94 -5.66 6.78 -16.80
C GLY A 94 -5.44 6.98 -18.30
N HIS A 95 -5.01 5.93 -19.02
CA HIS A 95 -4.86 6.02 -20.48
C HIS A 95 -6.18 6.25 -21.21
N ILE A 96 -7.24 5.56 -20.80
CA ILE A 96 -8.57 5.72 -21.41
C ILE A 96 -9.12 7.13 -21.17
N ALA A 97 -9.11 7.59 -19.92
CA ALA A 97 -9.59 8.91 -19.56
C ALA A 97 -8.82 10.01 -20.31
N MET A 98 -7.50 9.92 -20.37
CA MET A 98 -6.69 10.91 -21.09
C MET A 98 -6.92 10.88 -22.61
N THR A 99 -7.14 9.71 -23.19
CA THR A 99 -7.48 9.59 -24.62
C THR A 99 -8.82 10.27 -24.91
N LEU A 100 -9.84 10.01 -24.09
CA LEU A 100 -11.17 10.60 -24.23
C LEU A 100 -11.19 12.10 -23.99
N PHE A 101 -10.51 12.60 -22.95
CA PHE A 101 -10.41 14.04 -22.70
C PHE A 101 -9.64 14.77 -23.80
N THR A 102 -8.59 14.15 -24.36
CA THR A 102 -7.88 14.72 -25.51
C THR A 102 -8.77 14.74 -26.74
N ALA A 103 -9.49 13.65 -27.04
CA ALA A 103 -10.43 13.61 -28.15
C ALA A 103 -11.55 14.65 -28.00
N HIS A 104 -12.09 14.81 -26.79
CA HIS A 104 -13.06 15.85 -26.45
C HIS A 104 -12.51 17.24 -26.75
N GLY A 105 -11.33 17.59 -26.22
CA GLY A 105 -10.69 18.89 -26.48
C GLY A 105 -10.45 19.15 -27.96
N VAL A 106 -9.97 18.14 -28.71
CA VAL A 106 -9.74 18.24 -30.16
C VAL A 106 -11.05 18.42 -30.92
N CYS A 107 -12.13 17.72 -30.57
CA CYS A 107 -13.43 17.87 -31.23
C CYS A 107 -13.98 19.30 -31.08
N PHE A 108 -13.90 19.87 -29.87
CA PHE A 108 -14.32 21.25 -29.62
C PHE A 108 -13.42 22.26 -30.34
N PHE A 109 -12.10 22.02 -30.36
CA PHE A 109 -11.16 22.84 -31.12
C PHE A 109 -11.48 22.86 -32.62
N VAL A 110 -11.72 21.68 -33.22
CA VAL A 110 -12.09 21.56 -34.64
C VAL A 110 -13.44 22.22 -34.90
N TYR A 111 -14.43 21.98 -34.05
CA TYR A 111 -15.75 22.60 -34.16
C TYR A 111 -15.66 24.13 -34.20
N TRP A 112 -14.97 24.74 -33.23
CA TRP A 112 -14.80 26.20 -33.18
C TRP A 112 -13.92 26.75 -34.29
N SER A 113 -12.96 25.96 -34.78
CA SER A 113 -12.16 26.33 -35.96
C SER A 113 -13.02 26.41 -37.21
N VAL A 114 -13.91 25.43 -37.42
CA VAL A 114 -14.81 25.38 -38.59
C VAL A 114 -15.91 26.44 -38.52
N THR A 115 -16.43 26.74 -37.32
CA THR A 115 -17.45 27.79 -37.14
C THR A 115 -16.86 29.21 -37.05
N HIS A 116 -15.54 29.37 -37.17
CA HIS A 116 -14.82 30.64 -36.99
C HIS A 116 -15.06 31.32 -35.62
N GLN A 117 -15.27 30.52 -34.57
CA GLN A 117 -15.59 30.96 -33.20
C GLN A 117 -14.46 30.63 -32.21
N LEU A 118 -13.19 30.78 -32.61
CA LEU A 118 -12.05 30.47 -31.74
C LEU A 118 -11.99 31.32 -30.46
N SER A 119 -12.61 32.51 -30.45
CA SER A 119 -12.70 33.35 -29.25
C SER A 119 -13.47 32.68 -28.10
N GLU A 120 -14.31 31.68 -28.38
CA GLU A 120 -15.00 30.89 -27.35
C GLU A 120 -14.03 30.17 -26.42
N MET A 121 -12.85 29.77 -26.91
CA MET A 121 -11.82 29.08 -26.11
C MET A 121 -11.32 29.89 -24.92
N LEU A 122 -11.41 31.22 -25.00
CA LEU A 122 -10.96 32.15 -23.96
C LEU A 122 -12.07 32.54 -22.99
N LYS A 123 -13.28 31.99 -23.15
CA LYS A 123 -14.41 32.36 -22.30
C LYS A 123 -14.38 31.67 -20.95
N TRP A 124 -14.61 32.49 -19.93
CA TRP A 124 -14.96 32.09 -18.57
C TRP A 124 -16.32 32.71 -18.23
N PRO A 125 -17.44 32.15 -18.75
CA PRO A 125 -18.76 32.68 -18.48
C PRO A 125 -19.15 32.48 -17.01
N LYS A 126 -20.08 33.30 -16.51
CA LYS A 126 -20.58 33.17 -15.13
C LYS A 126 -21.48 31.94 -14.96
N THR A 127 -22.33 31.62 -15.94
CA THR A 127 -23.38 30.61 -15.82
C THR A 127 -23.09 29.33 -16.60
N ASP A 128 -22.30 29.40 -17.66
CA ASP A 128 -21.93 28.26 -18.51
C ASP A 128 -20.62 27.57 -18.09
N VAL A 129 -20.30 26.48 -18.78
CA VAL A 129 -19.04 25.71 -18.63
C VAL A 129 -17.83 26.61 -18.91
N SER A 130 -16.86 26.63 -17.98
CA SER A 130 -15.63 27.43 -18.15
C SER A 130 -14.65 26.70 -19.07
N ILE A 131 -14.53 27.16 -20.32
CA ILE A 131 -13.68 26.52 -21.33
C ILE A 131 -12.20 26.68 -20.95
N VAL A 132 -11.80 27.86 -20.48
CA VAL A 132 -10.43 28.12 -20.00
C VAL A 132 -10.04 27.18 -18.86
N ALA A 133 -10.94 26.90 -17.92
CA ALA A 133 -10.67 25.91 -16.87
C ALA A 133 -10.45 24.50 -17.45
N GLY A 134 -11.23 24.13 -18.48
CA GLY A 134 -11.07 22.87 -19.20
C GLY A 134 -9.72 22.75 -19.90
N GLU A 135 -9.29 23.81 -20.58
CA GLU A 135 -7.98 23.89 -21.27
C GLU A 135 -6.81 23.76 -20.28
N ILE A 136 -6.88 24.44 -19.13
CA ILE A 136 -5.86 24.33 -18.07
C ILE A 136 -5.84 22.92 -17.50
N ALA A 137 -7.00 22.32 -17.25
CA ALA A 137 -7.10 20.94 -16.78
C ALA A 137 -6.50 19.97 -17.81
N LEU A 138 -6.89 20.05 -19.08
CA LEU A 138 -6.38 19.20 -20.16
C LEU A 138 -4.86 19.34 -20.31
N SER A 139 -4.34 20.57 -20.26
CA SER A 139 -2.90 20.84 -20.33
C SER A 139 -2.13 20.15 -19.19
N CYS A 140 -2.61 20.27 -17.95
CA CYS A 140 -2.03 19.57 -16.80
C CYS A 140 -2.09 18.05 -17.00
N GLY A 141 -3.22 17.53 -17.47
CA GLY A 141 -3.42 16.11 -17.76
C GLY A 141 -2.48 15.59 -18.85
N LEU A 142 -2.25 16.35 -19.92
CA LEU A 142 -1.33 15.98 -21.00
C LEU A 142 0.12 15.92 -20.51
N VAL A 143 0.56 16.90 -19.72
CA VAL A 143 1.91 16.89 -19.10
C VAL A 143 2.08 15.63 -18.24
N MET A 144 1.11 15.33 -17.38
CA MET A 144 1.11 14.10 -16.59
C MET A 144 1.15 12.85 -17.47
N TRP A 145 0.37 12.83 -18.54
CA TRP A 145 0.21 11.66 -19.40
C TRP A 145 1.49 11.35 -20.18
N VAL A 146 2.14 12.37 -20.74
CA VAL A 146 3.42 12.21 -21.45
C VAL A 146 4.50 11.64 -20.53
N THR A 147 4.62 12.13 -19.30
CA THR A 147 5.64 11.64 -18.37
C THR A 147 5.36 10.24 -17.84
N THR A 148 4.12 9.71 -17.99
CA THR A 148 3.80 8.31 -17.65
C THR A 148 4.32 7.29 -18.67
N LEU A 149 4.74 7.72 -19.87
CA LEU A 149 5.19 6.82 -20.92
C LEU A 149 6.35 5.93 -20.44
N PRO A 150 6.35 4.61 -20.71
CA PRO A 150 7.32 3.68 -20.15
C PRO A 150 8.78 4.04 -20.44
N LYS A 151 9.08 4.68 -21.58
CA LYS A 151 10.43 5.12 -21.94
C LYS A 151 10.90 6.27 -21.03
N ILE A 152 10.04 7.25 -20.77
CA ILE A 152 10.35 8.42 -19.94
C ILE A 152 10.42 8.00 -18.47
N ARG A 153 9.38 7.31 -17.98
CA ARG A 153 9.29 6.87 -16.58
C ARG A 153 10.47 6.02 -16.12
N LYS A 154 10.98 5.12 -16.99
CA LYS A 154 12.12 4.26 -16.66
C LYS A 154 13.45 5.00 -16.62
N LYS A 155 13.62 6.05 -17.43
CA LYS A 155 14.86 6.84 -17.50
C LYS A 155 14.88 7.98 -16.48
N MET A 156 13.72 8.60 -16.24
CA MET A 156 13.55 9.81 -15.43
C MET A 156 12.38 9.65 -14.46
N PHE A 157 12.53 8.76 -13.48
CA PHE A 157 11.48 8.47 -12.51
C PHE A 157 11.06 9.70 -11.69
N GLU A 158 12.02 10.55 -11.30
CA GLU A 158 11.72 11.77 -10.51
C GLU A 158 10.85 12.76 -11.29
N LEU A 159 11.11 12.94 -12.59
CA LEU A 159 10.30 13.80 -13.45
C LEU A 159 8.85 13.29 -13.51
N PHE A 160 8.67 11.98 -13.73
CA PHE A 160 7.37 11.34 -13.65
C PHE A 160 6.71 11.61 -12.30
N PHE A 161 7.41 11.34 -11.19
CA PHE A 161 6.87 11.48 -9.84
C PHE A 161 6.37 12.90 -9.54
N TYR A 162 7.18 13.93 -9.83
CA TYR A 162 6.81 15.31 -9.54
C TYR A 162 5.72 15.83 -10.48
N THR A 163 5.81 15.55 -11.78
CA THR A 163 4.77 15.99 -12.74
C THR A 163 3.43 15.30 -12.49
N HIS A 164 3.43 14.06 -11.98
CA HIS A 164 2.18 13.37 -11.66
C HIS A 164 1.38 14.09 -10.57
N HIS A 165 2.02 14.88 -9.68
CA HIS A 165 1.33 15.70 -8.66
C HIS A 165 0.46 16.82 -9.26
N LEU A 166 0.62 17.15 -10.55
CA LEU A 166 -0.28 18.06 -11.27
C LEU A 166 -1.73 17.55 -11.30
N TYR A 167 -2.00 16.31 -10.86
CA TYR A 167 -3.36 15.79 -10.67
C TYR A 167 -4.19 16.70 -9.75
N ILE A 168 -3.56 17.41 -8.81
CA ILE A 168 -4.24 18.37 -7.92
C ILE A 168 -4.83 19.52 -8.73
N LEU A 169 -4.02 20.11 -9.63
CA LEU A 169 -4.46 21.17 -10.52
C LEU A 169 -5.47 20.65 -11.54
N PHE A 170 -5.23 19.45 -12.09
CA PHE A 170 -6.17 18.78 -12.99
C PHE A 170 -7.57 18.67 -12.36
N ILE A 171 -7.69 18.10 -11.16
CA ILE A 171 -8.98 17.92 -10.47
C ILE A 171 -9.61 19.27 -10.13
N PHE A 172 -8.82 20.23 -9.65
CA PHE A 172 -9.30 21.56 -9.29
C PHE A 172 -9.94 22.28 -10.49
N PHE A 173 -9.21 22.38 -11.61
CA PHE A 173 -9.72 23.04 -12.81
C PHE A 173 -10.80 22.22 -13.53
N PHE A 174 -10.75 20.89 -13.45
CA PHE A 174 -11.83 20.03 -13.94
C PHE A 174 -13.16 20.32 -13.24
N ILE A 175 -13.15 20.47 -11.91
CA ILE A 175 -14.36 20.81 -11.14
C ILE A 175 -14.85 22.23 -11.46
N LEU A 176 -13.95 23.18 -11.74
CA LEU A 176 -14.33 24.52 -12.21
C LEU A 176 -14.89 24.53 -13.63
N HIS A 177 -14.44 23.62 -14.49
CA HIS A 177 -14.91 23.45 -15.86
C HIS A 177 -16.36 22.95 -15.89
N ILE A 178 -16.63 21.77 -15.32
CA ILE A 178 -17.96 21.13 -15.38
C ILE A 178 -18.90 21.52 -14.22
N GLY A 179 -18.38 22.12 -13.15
CA GLY A 179 -19.11 22.45 -11.93
C GLY A 179 -19.45 21.27 -11.03
N ILE A 180 -19.96 21.60 -9.84
CA ILE A 180 -20.20 20.61 -8.77
C ILE A 180 -21.30 19.60 -9.16
N SER A 181 -22.38 20.04 -9.82
CA SER A 181 -23.54 19.17 -10.12
C SER A 181 -23.16 17.97 -10.99
N TYR A 182 -22.34 18.20 -12.03
CA TYR A 182 -21.82 17.10 -12.87
C TYR A 182 -20.67 16.36 -12.18
N SER A 183 -19.86 17.06 -11.37
CA SER A 183 -18.83 16.43 -10.53
C SER A 183 -19.42 15.49 -9.47
N CYS A 184 -20.68 15.65 -9.06
CA CYS A 184 -21.38 14.76 -8.12
C CYS A 184 -21.37 13.30 -8.57
N MET A 185 -21.31 13.03 -9.88
CA MET A 185 -21.21 11.65 -10.40
C MET A 185 -19.87 10.99 -10.04
N MET A 186 -18.79 11.78 -9.96
CA MET A 186 -17.45 11.31 -9.55
C MET A 186 -17.20 11.47 -8.05
N LEU A 187 -18.13 12.12 -7.34
CA LEU A 187 -17.96 12.57 -5.96
C LEU A 187 -17.69 11.42 -4.99
N PRO A 188 -18.36 10.24 -5.03
CA PRO A 188 -18.03 9.16 -4.09
C PRO A 188 -16.56 8.76 -4.10
N GLY A 189 -15.93 8.76 -5.29
CA GLY A 189 -14.55 8.31 -5.47
C GLY A 189 -13.54 9.36 -5.06
N LEU A 190 -13.78 10.60 -5.51
CA LEU A 190 -12.99 11.76 -5.10
C LEU A 190 -13.10 12.00 -3.58
N TYR A 191 -14.27 11.81 -3.01
CA TYR A 191 -14.53 11.96 -1.58
C TYR A 191 -13.73 10.97 -0.75
N LEU A 192 -13.82 9.68 -1.07
CA LEU A 192 -13.06 8.65 -0.37
C LEU A 192 -11.55 8.81 -0.59
N PHE A 193 -11.12 9.29 -1.76
CA PHE A 193 -9.74 9.68 -2.01
C PHE A 193 -9.28 10.82 -1.08
N PHE A 194 -10.09 11.87 -0.90
CA PHE A 194 -9.75 12.99 -0.02
C PHE A 194 -9.71 12.58 1.45
N VAL A 195 -10.67 11.77 1.92
CA VAL A 195 -10.65 11.22 3.29
C VAL A 195 -9.37 10.41 3.53
N ASP A 196 -9.07 9.45 2.65
CA ASP A 196 -7.88 8.59 2.73
C ASP A 196 -6.57 9.41 2.62
N ARG A 197 -6.52 10.44 1.76
CA ARG A 197 -5.38 11.36 1.64
C ARG A 197 -5.18 12.19 2.91
N PHE A 198 -6.25 12.72 3.50
CA PHE A 198 -6.17 13.55 4.68
C PHE A 198 -5.80 12.74 5.93
N LEU A 199 -6.34 11.52 6.09
CA LEU A 199 -5.95 10.61 7.16
C LEU A 199 -4.47 10.23 7.10
N ARG A 200 -3.95 9.92 5.90
CA ARG A 200 -2.50 9.70 5.70
C ARG A 200 -1.68 10.94 6.03
N PHE A 201 -2.15 12.12 5.63
CA PHE A 201 -1.50 13.38 5.99
C PHE A 201 -1.40 13.49 7.52
N LEU A 202 -2.48 13.26 8.28
CA LEU A 202 -2.45 13.26 9.75
C LEU A 202 -1.45 12.24 10.33
N GLN A 203 -1.39 11.02 9.77
CA GLN A 203 -0.42 10.00 10.17
C GLN A 203 1.03 10.45 9.94
N SER A 204 1.32 11.03 8.77
CA SER A 204 2.66 11.44 8.35
C SER A 204 3.24 12.63 9.13
N ARG A 205 2.44 13.40 9.86
CA ARG A 205 2.89 14.60 10.59
C ARG A 205 3.79 14.28 11.78
N ARG A 206 3.89 13.02 12.20
CA ARG A 206 4.71 12.62 13.35
C ARG A 206 5.95 11.84 12.92
N GLY A 207 7.03 12.10 13.65
CA GLY A 207 8.21 11.25 13.64
C GLY A 207 7.91 9.93 14.34
N VAL A 208 8.38 8.85 13.74
CA VAL A 208 8.36 7.52 14.31
C VAL A 208 9.66 7.27 15.04
N ARG A 209 9.57 6.66 16.23
CA ARG A 209 10.75 6.30 17.02
C ARG A 209 11.53 5.17 16.33
N LEU A 210 12.66 5.53 15.74
CA LEU A 210 13.67 4.58 15.24
C LEU A 210 14.52 4.09 16.43
N VAL A 211 14.64 2.77 16.58
CA VAL A 211 15.34 2.13 17.71
C VAL A 211 16.76 1.76 17.31
N SER A 212 16.91 1.06 16.18
CA SER A 212 18.21 0.62 15.69
C SER A 212 18.21 0.44 14.18
N ALA A 213 19.41 0.41 13.59
CA ALA A 213 19.64 0.03 12.20
C ALA A 213 20.77 -1.00 12.13
N ARG A 214 20.56 -2.11 11.41
CA ARG A 214 21.65 -3.03 11.03
C ARG A 214 22.12 -2.69 9.64
N VAL A 215 23.43 -2.46 9.51
CA VAL A 215 24.12 -2.13 8.27
C VAL A 215 24.84 -3.37 7.77
N LEU A 216 24.45 -3.83 6.58
CA LEU A 216 25.04 -5.00 5.94
C LEU A 216 26.03 -4.59 4.84
N PRO A 217 27.09 -5.37 4.61
CA PRO A 217 28.09 -5.09 3.57
C PRO A 217 27.52 -5.04 2.14
N CYS A 218 26.36 -5.65 1.89
CA CYS A 218 25.69 -5.67 0.59
C CYS A 218 24.86 -4.41 0.28
N GLU A 219 25.25 -3.25 0.83
CA GLU A 219 24.50 -1.99 0.73
C GLU A 219 23.04 -2.13 1.19
N THR A 220 22.79 -2.93 2.22
CA THR A 220 21.44 -3.21 2.74
C THR A 220 21.34 -2.72 4.19
N LEU A 221 20.19 -2.13 4.54
CA LEU A 221 19.85 -1.69 5.89
C LEU A 221 18.63 -2.44 6.41
N GLU A 222 18.65 -2.92 7.64
CA GLU A 222 17.44 -3.28 8.40
C GLU A 222 17.17 -2.17 9.42
N LEU A 223 16.08 -1.43 9.25
CA LEU A 223 15.62 -0.39 10.19
C LEU A 223 14.59 -0.98 11.15
N ASN A 224 14.78 -0.78 12.44
CA ASN A 224 13.89 -1.26 13.50
C ASN A 224 13.20 -0.08 14.17
N PHE A 225 11.88 -0.03 14.06
CA PHE A 225 11.02 1.00 14.64
C PHE A 225 10.29 0.47 15.88
N SER A 226 9.97 1.35 16.81
CA SER A 226 9.11 1.02 17.94
C SER A 226 7.65 0.92 17.50
N LYS A 227 6.96 -0.12 17.95
CA LYS A 227 5.57 -0.45 17.63
C LYS A 227 4.70 -0.43 18.89
N SER A 228 3.49 0.12 18.79
CA SER A 228 2.48 -0.02 19.86
C SER A 228 1.82 -1.40 19.82
N GLN A 229 1.42 -1.93 20.98
CA GLN A 229 0.80 -3.25 21.08
C GLN A 229 -0.54 -3.36 20.32
N GLY A 230 -1.27 -2.24 20.17
CA GLY A 230 -2.51 -2.18 19.40
C GLY A 230 -2.34 -2.26 17.88
N LEU A 231 -1.10 -2.22 17.36
CA LEU A 231 -0.83 -2.36 15.92
C LEU A 231 -0.54 -3.82 15.57
N SER A 232 -1.53 -4.46 14.94
CA SER A 232 -1.36 -5.78 14.32
C SER A 232 -1.21 -5.66 12.80
N TYR A 233 -0.35 -6.48 12.22
CA TYR A 233 -0.17 -6.60 10.78
C TYR A 233 0.12 -8.05 10.40
N THR A 234 -0.29 -8.44 9.20
CA THR A 234 -0.01 -9.77 8.67
C THR A 234 1.38 -9.83 8.04
N PRO A 235 1.98 -11.03 7.90
CA PRO A 235 3.19 -11.18 7.11
C PRO A 235 3.04 -10.61 5.70
N THR A 236 4.15 -10.22 5.08
CA THR A 236 4.21 -9.61 3.72
C THR A 236 3.57 -8.21 3.59
N SER A 237 3.07 -7.65 4.69
CA SER A 237 2.58 -6.27 4.72
C SER A 237 3.67 -5.28 4.30
N ILE A 238 3.26 -4.15 3.73
CA ILE A 238 4.13 -3.06 3.30
C ILE A 238 3.89 -1.81 4.13
N VAL A 239 4.93 -1.01 4.28
CA VAL A 239 4.87 0.34 4.83
C VAL A 239 5.50 1.31 3.84
N PHE A 240 5.05 2.55 3.85
CA PHE A 240 5.70 3.63 3.10
C PHE A 240 6.53 4.46 4.06
N ILE A 241 7.80 4.64 3.72
CA ILE A 241 8.75 5.39 4.52
C ILE A 241 9.09 6.70 3.82
N ASN A 242 9.08 7.78 4.59
CA ASN A 242 9.63 9.07 4.22
C ASN A 242 10.75 9.46 5.18
N VAL A 243 11.86 9.94 4.62
CA VAL A 243 13.00 10.48 5.38
C VAL A 243 13.18 11.92 4.94
N PRO A 244 12.64 12.91 5.69
CA PRO A 244 12.61 14.32 5.29
C PRO A 244 13.99 14.92 5.01
N SER A 245 15.05 14.41 5.65
CA SER A 245 16.44 14.85 5.42
C SER A 245 16.95 14.52 4.01
N ILE A 246 16.38 13.50 3.35
CA ILE A 246 16.71 13.12 1.97
C ILE A 246 15.73 13.78 0.99
N SER A 247 14.42 13.66 1.27
CA SER A 247 13.37 14.27 0.46
C SER A 247 12.08 14.43 1.25
N LYS A 248 11.49 15.63 1.20
CA LYS A 248 10.23 15.95 1.90
C LYS A 248 8.99 15.35 1.25
N LEU A 249 9.06 14.96 -0.02
CA LEU A 249 7.89 14.53 -0.81
C LEU A 249 7.93 13.05 -1.22
N GLN A 250 9.12 12.41 -1.20
CA GLN A 250 9.27 11.03 -1.67
C GLN A 250 8.89 10.03 -0.59
N TRP A 251 7.87 9.22 -0.88
CA TRP A 251 7.42 8.10 -0.06
C TRP A 251 7.76 6.80 -0.76
N HIS A 252 8.54 5.95 -0.11
CA HIS A 252 9.03 4.70 -0.69
C HIS A 252 8.39 3.48 0.01
N PRO A 253 7.77 2.55 -0.73
CA PRO A 253 7.19 1.35 -0.19
C PRO A 253 8.26 0.31 0.12
N PHE A 254 8.19 -0.30 1.29
CA PHE A 254 9.04 -1.40 1.70
C PHE A 254 8.23 -2.48 2.42
N THR A 255 8.61 -3.73 2.21
CA THR A 255 7.99 -4.87 2.89
C THR A 255 8.50 -4.95 4.33
N ILE A 256 7.58 -5.17 5.26
CA ILE A 256 7.88 -5.42 6.67
C ILE A 256 8.55 -6.79 6.77
N SER A 257 9.72 -6.86 7.41
CA SER A 257 10.47 -8.10 7.62
C SER A 257 10.15 -8.77 8.95
N SER A 258 9.68 -8.02 9.94
CA SER A 258 9.29 -8.54 11.26
C SER A 258 7.95 -9.29 11.23
N SER A 259 7.70 -10.08 12.26
CA SER A 259 6.38 -10.65 12.56
C SER A 259 5.71 -9.83 13.65
N SER A 260 4.42 -9.52 13.49
CA SER A 260 3.68 -8.75 14.49
C SER A 260 3.55 -9.48 15.82
N ASN A 261 3.55 -10.81 15.80
CA ASN A 261 3.36 -11.66 16.96
C ASN A 261 4.68 -11.99 17.66
N LEU A 262 5.74 -12.32 16.88
CA LEU A 262 7.07 -12.57 17.43
C LEU A 262 7.70 -11.30 18.03
N GLU A 263 7.55 -10.18 17.31
CA GLU A 263 8.12 -8.88 17.69
C GLU A 263 6.99 -7.91 18.06
N SER A 264 6.44 -8.07 19.27
CA SER A 264 5.28 -7.34 19.76
C SER A 264 5.49 -5.82 19.90
N GLU A 265 6.74 -5.38 20.10
CA GLU A 265 7.10 -3.97 20.31
C GLU A 265 7.97 -3.36 19.20
N LYS A 266 8.30 -4.15 18.16
CA LYS A 266 9.18 -3.71 17.07
C LYS A 266 8.55 -3.96 15.70
N LEU A 267 8.92 -3.10 14.76
CA LEU A 267 8.60 -3.26 13.35
C LEU A 267 9.87 -3.04 12.55
N SER A 268 10.26 -4.05 11.78
CA SER A 268 11.52 -4.07 11.02
C SER A 268 11.27 -3.97 9.53
N VAL A 269 12.12 -3.23 8.84
CA VAL A 269 12.05 -3.02 7.39
C VAL A 269 13.43 -3.15 6.78
N ILE A 270 13.54 -3.90 5.69
CA ILE A 270 14.81 -4.10 4.98
C ILE A 270 14.83 -3.26 3.70
N ILE A 271 15.88 -2.46 3.54
CA ILE A 271 16.07 -1.51 2.44
C ILE A 271 17.41 -1.80 1.76
N LYS A 272 17.37 -2.18 0.48
CA LYS A 272 18.56 -2.36 -0.36
C LYS A 272 18.90 -1.10 -1.15
N GLY A 273 20.19 -0.75 -1.22
CA GLY A 273 20.75 0.43 -1.88
C GLY A 273 20.71 0.42 -3.42
N GLU A 274 19.53 0.25 -4.04
CA GLU A 274 19.43 0.17 -5.52
C GLU A 274 19.23 1.53 -6.21
N GLY A 275 18.51 2.48 -5.58
CA GLY A 275 18.20 3.80 -6.11
C GLY A 275 18.97 4.96 -5.47
N SER A 276 18.81 6.17 -6.02
CA SER A 276 19.44 7.40 -5.49
C SER A 276 19.03 7.68 -4.03
N TRP A 277 17.75 7.53 -3.71
CA TRP A 277 17.21 7.72 -2.36
C TRP A 277 17.77 6.69 -1.36
N SER A 278 17.70 5.40 -1.70
CA SER A 278 18.15 4.31 -0.81
C SER A 278 19.67 4.32 -0.60
N LYS A 279 20.45 4.71 -1.61
CA LYS A 279 21.91 4.88 -1.49
C LYS A 279 22.28 6.03 -0.56
N LYS A 280 21.59 7.18 -0.67
CA LYS A 280 21.77 8.30 0.26
C LYS A 280 21.46 7.90 1.70
N LEU A 281 20.38 7.13 1.91
CA LEU A 281 20.03 6.60 3.21
C LEU A 281 21.12 5.66 3.76
N TYR A 282 21.60 4.72 2.94
CA TYR A 282 22.70 3.82 3.32
C TYR A 282 23.96 4.60 3.71
N GLN A 283 24.38 5.59 2.92
CA GLN A 283 25.55 6.42 3.20
C GLN A 283 25.40 7.21 4.51
N MET A 284 24.21 7.76 4.76
CA MET A 284 23.91 8.53 5.97
C MET A 284 24.01 7.69 7.24
N VAL A 285 23.48 6.47 7.22
CA VAL A 285 23.50 5.55 8.38
C VAL A 285 24.86 4.86 8.54
N SER A 286 25.56 4.58 7.44
CA SER A 286 26.86 3.87 7.47
C SER A 286 28.03 4.76 7.91
N SER A 287 27.89 6.08 7.84
CA SER A 287 28.97 7.02 8.19
C SER A 287 29.42 6.86 9.65
N PRO A 288 30.74 6.92 9.97
CA PRO A 288 31.26 6.82 11.34
C PRO A 288 30.75 7.92 12.28
N SER A 289 30.43 9.10 11.73
CA SER A 289 29.70 10.17 12.40
C SER A 289 28.20 9.82 12.47
N SER A 290 27.86 8.72 13.13
CA SER A 290 26.48 8.24 13.19
C SER A 290 25.58 9.33 13.75
N LEU A 291 24.55 9.70 13.00
CA LEU A 291 23.55 10.64 13.46
C LEU A 291 22.96 10.12 14.77
N ASP A 292 23.02 10.93 15.85
CA ASP A 292 22.35 10.61 17.12
C ASP A 292 20.85 10.32 16.92
N HIS A 293 20.27 10.85 15.84
CA HIS A 293 18.86 10.77 15.50
C HIS A 293 18.59 10.85 14.00
N LEU A 294 17.63 10.08 13.50
CA LEU A 294 17.11 10.16 12.13
C LEU A 294 15.60 10.38 12.16
N ASP A 295 15.15 11.51 11.62
CA ASP A 295 13.71 11.77 11.46
C ASP A 295 13.13 10.88 10.36
N VAL A 296 12.18 10.03 10.73
CA VAL A 296 11.50 9.11 9.81
C VAL A 296 9.99 9.19 10.03
N SER A 297 9.23 9.27 8.94
CA SER A 297 7.77 9.18 8.95
C SER A 297 7.32 7.93 8.22
N ILE A 298 6.28 7.27 8.73
CA ILE A 298 5.78 5.99 8.19
C ILE A 298 4.26 6.08 7.94
N GLU A 299 3.83 5.60 6.78
CA GLU A 299 2.42 5.33 6.46
C GLU A 299 2.18 3.82 6.33
N GLY A 300 1.01 3.34 6.77
CA GLY A 300 0.65 1.92 6.81
C GLY A 300 0.56 1.38 8.23
N PRO A 301 0.64 0.05 8.42
CA PRO A 301 0.93 -1.01 7.45
C PRO A 301 -0.23 -1.33 6.50
N TYR A 302 0.09 -1.74 5.27
CA TYR A 302 -0.85 -2.18 4.25
C TYR A 302 -0.55 -3.64 3.89
N GLY A 303 -1.48 -4.55 4.14
CA GLY A 303 -1.25 -5.98 3.94
C GLY A 303 -2.50 -6.72 3.47
N PRO A 304 -2.34 -7.99 3.07
CA PRO A 304 -3.48 -8.87 2.87
C PRO A 304 -4.24 -9.11 4.19
N PHE A 305 -5.53 -9.49 4.10
CA PHE A 305 -6.33 -9.78 5.30
C PHE A 305 -5.86 -11.03 6.04
N SER A 306 -5.37 -12.02 5.30
CA SER A 306 -4.79 -13.23 5.83
C SER A 306 -3.89 -13.84 4.76
N ILE A 307 -2.90 -14.61 5.20
CA ILE A 307 -2.12 -15.49 4.33
C ILE A 307 -2.25 -16.87 4.94
N GLU A 308 -2.62 -17.84 4.13
CA GLU A 308 -2.91 -19.18 4.62
C GLU A 308 -1.77 -20.14 4.36
N PHE A 309 -0.61 -19.81 4.93
CA PHE A 309 0.60 -20.62 4.85
C PHE A 309 0.43 -21.98 5.55
N LEU A 310 -0.41 -22.07 6.58
CA LEU A 310 -0.65 -23.29 7.38
C LEU A 310 -1.47 -24.38 6.66
N ARG A 311 -2.05 -24.11 5.49
CA ARG A 311 -2.88 -25.09 4.75
C ARG A 311 -2.07 -26.16 4.01
N HIS A 312 -0.75 -25.95 3.88
CA HIS A 312 0.14 -26.78 3.09
C HIS A 312 0.96 -27.70 3.99
N ASP A 313 1.38 -28.85 3.47
CA ASP A 313 2.29 -29.76 4.18
C ASP A 313 3.76 -29.32 4.02
N THR A 314 4.05 -28.70 2.88
CA THR A 314 5.38 -28.16 2.53
C THR A 314 5.21 -26.81 1.86
N LEU A 315 6.08 -25.86 2.22
CA LEU A 315 6.12 -24.52 1.66
C LEU A 315 7.49 -24.31 0.97
N VAL A 316 7.46 -24.08 -0.33
CA VAL A 316 8.64 -23.76 -1.14
C VAL A 316 8.64 -22.27 -1.43
N MET A 317 9.64 -21.55 -0.94
CA MET A 317 9.80 -20.10 -1.12
C MET A 317 10.96 -19.82 -2.06
N VAL A 318 10.70 -19.18 -3.21
CA VAL A 318 11.70 -18.87 -4.23
C VAL A 318 11.95 -17.36 -4.27
N SER A 319 13.11 -16.90 -3.78
CA SER A 319 13.49 -15.49 -3.75
C SER A 319 14.61 -15.14 -4.72
N GLY A 320 14.56 -13.91 -5.25
CA GLY A 320 15.66 -13.32 -6.02
C GLY A 320 16.07 -11.97 -5.45
N GLY A 321 17.33 -11.84 -5.02
CA GLY A 321 17.88 -10.59 -4.47
C GLY A 321 17.12 -10.09 -3.24
N SER A 322 16.68 -8.83 -3.25
CA SER A 322 15.85 -8.23 -2.20
C SER A 322 14.46 -8.87 -2.07
N GLY A 323 14.04 -9.72 -3.00
CA GLY A 323 12.79 -10.48 -2.91
C GLY A 323 12.72 -11.46 -1.73
N ILE A 324 13.80 -11.65 -0.98
CA ILE A 324 13.81 -12.46 0.25
C ILE A 324 13.01 -11.81 1.40
N THR A 325 12.92 -10.48 1.45
CA THR A 325 12.30 -9.73 2.56
C THR A 325 10.90 -10.20 2.98
N PRO A 326 9.91 -10.40 2.08
CA PRO A 326 8.61 -10.95 2.49
C PRO A 326 8.71 -12.32 3.14
N PHE A 327 9.64 -13.18 2.71
CA PHE A 327 9.82 -14.51 3.27
C PHE A 327 10.43 -14.48 4.66
N ILE A 328 11.25 -13.48 4.98
CA ILE A 328 11.73 -13.26 6.36
C ILE A 328 10.55 -13.08 7.31
N SER A 329 9.56 -12.27 6.92
CA SER A 329 8.35 -12.07 7.72
C SER A 329 7.51 -13.34 7.87
N VAL A 330 7.38 -14.14 6.80
CA VAL A 330 6.70 -15.45 6.87
C VAL A 330 7.44 -16.43 7.78
N ILE A 331 8.77 -16.49 7.69
CA ILE A 331 9.60 -17.37 8.53
C ILE A 331 9.46 -16.99 10.00
N ARG A 332 9.59 -15.70 10.34
CA ARG A 332 9.44 -15.21 11.72
C ARG A 332 8.04 -15.51 12.29
N GLU A 333 7.00 -15.42 11.46
CA GLU A 333 5.64 -15.80 11.87
C GLU A 333 5.50 -17.32 12.11
N LEU A 334 6.07 -18.15 11.23
CA LEU A 334 6.06 -19.60 11.39
C LEU A 334 6.83 -20.06 12.64
N ILE A 335 7.93 -19.37 12.97
CA ILE A 335 8.68 -19.57 14.21
C ILE A 335 7.76 -19.31 15.42
N PHE A 336 7.07 -18.16 15.45
CA PHE A 336 6.10 -17.85 16.51
C PHE A 336 5.00 -18.92 16.64
N VAL A 337 4.43 -19.38 15.52
CA VAL A 337 3.40 -20.43 15.51
C VAL A 337 3.95 -21.76 16.04
N CYS A 338 5.18 -22.11 15.69
CA CYS A 338 5.82 -23.35 16.13
C CYS A 338 6.15 -23.31 17.63
N GLU A 339 6.73 -22.20 18.11
CA GLU A 339 7.29 -22.10 19.46
C GLU A 339 6.24 -21.70 20.49
N THR A 340 5.48 -20.63 20.20
CA THR A 340 4.51 -20.07 21.14
C THR A 340 3.18 -20.82 21.09
N LEU A 341 2.67 -21.11 19.88
CA LEU A 341 1.38 -21.79 19.73
C LEU A 341 1.50 -23.32 19.70
N LYS A 342 2.71 -23.88 19.58
CA LYS A 342 2.99 -25.33 19.51
C LYS A 342 2.16 -26.05 18.44
N LEU A 343 1.84 -25.35 17.36
CA LEU A 343 1.11 -25.91 16.22
C LEU A 343 2.08 -26.55 15.23
N LYS A 344 1.60 -27.59 14.53
CA LYS A 344 2.38 -28.22 13.46
C LYS A 344 2.55 -27.24 12.30
N THR A 345 3.80 -26.93 11.98
CA THR A 345 4.17 -26.07 10.85
C THR A 345 4.51 -26.90 9.61
N PRO A 346 4.34 -26.33 8.40
CA PRO A 346 4.80 -26.97 7.17
C PRO A 346 6.32 -27.08 7.12
N LYS A 347 6.83 -28.11 6.43
CA LYS A 347 8.25 -28.17 6.07
C LYS A 347 8.62 -27.03 5.16
N LEU A 348 9.74 -26.37 5.41
CA LEU A 348 10.09 -25.14 4.73
C LEU A 348 11.35 -25.29 3.87
N LEU A 349 11.24 -24.98 2.57
CA LEU A 349 12.37 -24.92 1.66
C LEU A 349 12.50 -23.50 1.11
N LEU A 350 13.58 -22.81 1.48
CA LEU A 350 13.92 -21.49 0.96
C LEU A 350 14.97 -21.63 -0.15
N ILE A 351 14.58 -21.35 -1.39
CA ILE A 351 15.47 -21.28 -2.55
C ILE A 351 15.74 -19.80 -2.84
N THR A 352 16.94 -19.33 -2.55
CA THR A 352 17.29 -17.92 -2.78
C THR A 352 18.38 -17.77 -3.82
N SER A 353 18.24 -16.80 -4.72
CA SER A 353 19.23 -16.48 -5.75
C SER A 353 19.77 -15.08 -5.59
N PHE A 354 21.09 -14.97 -5.46
CA PHE A 354 21.84 -13.73 -5.33
C PHE A 354 22.80 -13.50 -6.50
N LYS A 355 23.14 -12.24 -6.75
CA LYS A 355 24.11 -11.89 -7.81
C LYS A 355 25.52 -12.16 -7.33
N ASN A 356 25.86 -11.66 -6.15
CA ASN A 356 27.19 -11.69 -5.57
C ASN A 356 27.15 -12.41 -4.21
N SER A 357 28.29 -12.86 -3.70
CA SER A 357 28.41 -13.48 -2.38
C SER A 357 28.14 -12.51 -1.24
N SER A 358 28.38 -11.20 -1.42
CA SER A 358 28.05 -10.18 -0.42
C SER A 358 26.58 -10.18 -0.02
N ASP A 359 25.69 -10.45 -0.99
CA ASP A 359 24.25 -10.47 -0.79
C ASP A 359 23.79 -11.65 0.10
N LEU A 360 24.64 -12.67 0.30
CA LEU A 360 24.33 -13.79 1.22
C LEU A 360 24.14 -13.31 2.67
N THR A 361 24.75 -12.19 3.05
CA THR A 361 24.56 -11.56 4.38
C THR A 361 23.11 -11.18 4.68
N MET A 362 22.22 -11.11 3.67
CA MET A 362 20.78 -10.96 3.92
C MET A 362 20.16 -12.16 4.63
N LEU A 363 20.79 -13.34 4.58
CA LEU A 363 20.35 -14.53 5.33
C LEU A 363 20.58 -14.39 6.84
N ASP A 364 21.55 -13.55 7.25
CA ASP A 364 21.78 -13.21 8.67
C ASP A 364 20.60 -12.40 9.27
N LEU A 365 19.66 -11.96 8.43
CA LEU A 365 18.44 -11.24 8.83
C LEU A 365 17.22 -12.15 9.03
N LEU A 366 17.34 -13.46 8.78
CA LEU A 366 16.23 -14.41 8.97
C LEU A 366 15.69 -14.35 10.41
N LEU A 367 16.61 -14.32 11.38
CA LEU A 367 16.29 -14.22 12.79
C LEU A 367 16.31 -12.76 13.28
N PRO A 368 15.46 -12.41 14.26
CA PRO A 368 15.46 -11.09 14.88
C PRO A 368 16.73 -10.84 15.70
N ILE A 369 17.01 -9.58 15.99
CA ILE A 369 18.18 -9.13 16.77
C ILE A 369 18.15 -9.67 18.21
N SER A 370 16.97 -9.91 18.75
CA SER A 370 16.74 -10.24 20.16
C SER A 370 16.22 -11.67 20.38
N GLY A 371 16.76 -12.66 19.65
CA GLY A 371 16.45 -14.08 19.86
C GLY A 371 17.68 -14.89 20.29
N THR A 372 17.53 -15.75 21.30
CA THR A 372 18.55 -16.72 21.72
C THR A 372 18.62 -17.87 20.69
N PRO A 373 19.79 -18.18 20.10
CA PRO A 373 19.94 -19.21 19.05
C PRO A 373 19.59 -20.65 19.46
N SER A 374 19.47 -20.91 20.77
CA SER A 374 19.32 -22.25 21.35
C SER A 374 17.91 -22.84 21.29
N GLU A 375 16.90 -22.10 20.81
CA GLU A 375 15.48 -22.49 20.91
C GLU A 375 14.86 -23.02 19.60
N TYR A 376 15.58 -22.96 18.47
CA TYR A 376 15.04 -23.23 17.12
C TYR A 376 15.08 -24.69 16.64
N SER A 377 15.34 -25.66 17.52
CA SER A 377 15.63 -27.06 17.14
C SER A 377 14.45 -27.84 16.54
N ASN A 378 13.21 -27.34 16.66
CA ASN A 378 12.01 -28.01 16.15
C ASN A 378 11.51 -27.50 14.78
N PHE A 379 12.17 -26.50 14.18
CA PHE A 379 11.72 -25.91 12.91
C PHE A 379 12.48 -26.49 11.71
N ASP A 380 11.80 -27.29 10.88
CA ASP A 380 12.38 -27.94 9.68
C ASP A 380 12.53 -26.93 8.52
N LEU A 381 13.62 -26.15 8.56
CA LEU A 381 14.00 -25.17 7.55
C LEU A 381 15.26 -25.63 6.78
N GLN A 382 15.09 -25.83 5.47
CA GLN A 382 16.20 -26.03 4.53
C GLN A 382 16.42 -24.77 3.69
N ILE A 383 17.66 -24.32 3.57
CA ILE A 383 18.03 -23.14 2.78
C ILE A 383 18.97 -23.56 1.65
N ASP A 384 18.55 -23.38 0.41
CA ASP A 384 19.38 -23.56 -0.77
C ASP A 384 19.67 -22.17 -1.39
N ALA A 385 20.89 -21.67 -1.22
CA ALA A 385 21.33 -20.36 -1.68
C ALA A 385 22.20 -20.48 -2.94
N TYR A 386 21.86 -19.74 -3.98
CA TYR A 386 22.54 -19.75 -5.28
C TYR A 386 23.21 -18.40 -5.56
N VAL A 387 24.53 -18.41 -5.75
CA VAL A 387 25.31 -17.23 -6.17
C VAL A 387 25.60 -17.33 -7.65
N THR A 388 25.02 -16.42 -8.44
CA THR A 388 24.93 -16.60 -9.89
C THR A 388 26.08 -15.98 -10.69
N ARG A 389 26.87 -15.05 -10.13
CA ARG A 389 28.00 -14.42 -10.85
C ARG A 389 29.37 -14.95 -10.46
N GLU A 390 29.52 -15.42 -9.23
CA GLU A 390 30.78 -15.91 -8.68
C GLU A 390 30.83 -17.44 -8.78
N LYS A 391 31.96 -17.99 -9.23
CA LYS A 391 32.16 -19.44 -9.41
C LYS A 391 32.69 -20.13 -8.17
N GLU A 392 33.32 -19.40 -7.27
CA GLU A 392 33.91 -19.91 -6.03
C GLU A 392 33.65 -18.94 -4.88
N ALA A 393 33.74 -19.46 -3.65
CA ALA A 393 33.66 -18.64 -2.45
C ALA A 393 34.88 -17.73 -2.35
N THR A 394 34.70 -16.44 -2.62
CA THR A 394 35.74 -15.44 -2.36
C THR A 394 36.02 -15.41 -0.85
N ARG A 395 37.28 -15.56 -0.40
CA ARG A 395 37.68 -15.35 1.02
C ARG A 395 37.34 -13.91 1.40
N MET A 396 36.13 -13.70 1.92
CA MET A 396 35.72 -12.39 2.40
C MET A 396 36.45 -12.07 3.69
N ASN A 397 37.12 -10.92 3.73
CA ASN A 397 37.25 -10.17 4.97
C ASN A 397 35.81 -9.86 5.41
N GLN A 398 35.26 -10.67 6.31
CA GLN A 398 33.90 -10.52 6.83
C GLN A 398 33.79 -9.16 7.51
N LYS A 399 33.34 -8.14 6.78
CA LYS A 399 32.75 -6.97 7.43
C LYS A 399 31.48 -7.49 8.09
N LEU A 400 31.54 -7.65 9.40
CA LEU A 400 30.42 -8.08 10.22
C LEU A 400 29.25 -7.09 10.08
N VAL A 401 28.04 -7.60 10.28
CA VAL A 401 26.83 -6.78 10.33
C VAL A 401 26.98 -5.79 11.48
N ARG A 402 27.00 -4.48 11.16
CA ARG A 402 27.16 -3.43 12.18
C ARG A 402 25.80 -2.96 12.64
N THR A 403 25.53 -2.98 13.94
CA THR A 403 24.30 -2.43 14.51
C THR A 403 24.55 -1.02 15.03
N VAL A 404 23.73 -0.06 14.60
CA VAL A 404 23.70 1.32 15.05
C VAL A 404 22.45 1.53 15.89
N TRP A 405 22.59 2.08 17.09
CA TRP A 405 21.48 2.38 18.00
C TRP A 405 21.20 3.88 18.01
N PHE A 406 19.92 4.25 18.02
CA PHE A 406 19.49 5.65 18.00
C PHE A 406 18.96 6.10 19.36
N LYS A 407 19.21 7.36 19.73
CA LYS A 407 18.69 7.94 20.96
C LYS A 407 17.24 8.36 20.76
N PRO A 408 16.31 8.00 21.68
CA PRO A 408 14.91 8.39 21.54
C PRO A 408 14.73 9.88 21.80
N ARG A 409 13.95 10.57 20.96
CA ARG A 409 13.47 11.92 21.25
C ARG A 409 12.05 11.90 21.81
N ALA A 410 11.74 12.85 22.69
CA ALA A 410 10.41 13.00 23.27
C ALA A 410 9.31 13.33 22.23
N SER A 411 9.69 13.83 21.06
CA SER A 411 8.78 14.08 19.92
C SER A 411 8.33 12.82 19.20
N ASP A 412 9.08 11.72 19.34
CA ASP A 412 8.88 10.53 18.54
C ASP A 412 7.85 9.62 19.18
N SER A 413 6.90 9.16 18.37
CA SER A 413 5.88 8.21 18.83
C SER A 413 6.15 6.81 18.27
N PRO A 414 5.74 5.75 19.00
CA PRO A 414 5.69 4.41 18.42
C PRO A 414 4.69 4.37 17.26
N ILE A 415 4.90 3.46 16.32
CA ILE A 415 3.96 3.23 15.23
C ILE A 415 2.64 2.77 15.83
N SER A 416 1.57 3.46 15.47
CA SER A 416 0.20 3.20 15.93
C SER A 416 -0.77 3.23 14.76
N PRO A 417 -1.89 2.49 14.85
CA PRO A 417 -2.93 2.52 13.84
C PRO A 417 -3.55 3.92 13.73
N ILE A 418 -3.83 4.39 12.50
CA ILE A 418 -4.32 5.76 12.23
C ILE A 418 -5.62 6.07 12.99
N LEU A 419 -6.53 5.09 13.06
CA LEU A 419 -7.87 5.22 13.65
C LEU A 419 -8.09 4.20 14.78
N GLY A 420 -7.02 3.78 15.48
CA GLY A 420 -7.12 2.80 16.55
C GLY A 420 -7.39 1.37 16.08
N GLN A 421 -7.71 0.48 17.02
CA GLN A 421 -7.90 -0.97 16.79
C GLN A 421 -9.14 -1.27 15.92
N ASN A 422 -10.21 -0.48 16.06
CA ASN A 422 -11.43 -0.58 15.24
C ASN A 422 -11.41 0.40 14.06
N SER A 423 -10.30 0.43 13.31
CA SER A 423 -10.05 1.42 12.26
C SER A 423 -11.14 1.50 11.19
N TRP A 424 -11.76 0.37 10.83
CA TRP A 424 -12.82 0.33 9.80
C TRP A 424 -14.12 1.01 10.26
N ILE A 425 -14.49 0.85 11.53
CA ILE A 425 -15.68 1.48 12.12
C ILE A 425 -15.46 3.00 12.16
N TRP A 426 -14.32 3.44 12.68
CA TRP A 426 -13.97 4.86 12.72
C TRP A 426 -13.89 5.47 11.32
N LEU A 427 -13.38 4.74 10.33
CA LEU A 427 -13.38 5.20 8.95
C LEU A 427 -14.82 5.38 8.42
N GLY A 428 -15.71 4.43 8.70
CA GLY A 428 -17.13 4.54 8.38
C GLY A 428 -17.82 5.73 9.08
N VAL A 429 -17.47 5.99 10.34
CA VAL A 429 -17.96 7.16 11.09
C VAL A 429 -17.44 8.46 10.47
N VAL A 430 -16.15 8.56 10.14
CA VAL A 430 -15.58 9.74 9.48
C VAL A 430 -16.29 10.00 8.15
N VAL A 431 -16.40 8.99 7.29
CA VAL A 431 -17.05 9.13 5.97
C VAL A 431 -18.53 9.53 6.09
N SER A 432 -19.29 8.86 6.95
CA SER A 432 -20.73 9.14 7.10
C SER A 432 -20.98 10.50 7.76
N SER A 433 -20.29 10.83 8.85
CA SER A 433 -20.44 12.11 9.55
C SER A 433 -20.00 13.30 8.71
N SER A 434 -18.87 13.20 7.99
CA SER A 434 -18.42 14.28 7.10
C SER A 434 -19.37 14.49 5.92
N PHE A 435 -20.00 13.42 5.41
CA PHE A 435 -20.92 13.53 4.29
C PHE A 435 -22.24 14.16 4.72
N ILE A 436 -22.80 13.74 5.86
CA ILE A 436 -23.99 14.35 6.45
C ILE A 436 -23.74 15.84 6.75
N MET A 437 -22.60 16.16 7.36
CA MET A 437 -22.24 17.54 7.66
C MET A 437 -22.09 18.38 6.39
N PHE A 438 -21.49 17.82 5.33
CA PHE A 438 -21.41 18.46 4.02
C PHE A 438 -22.80 18.75 3.43
N LEU A 439 -23.72 17.78 3.43
CA LEU A 439 -25.07 17.96 2.92
C LEU A 439 -25.84 19.04 3.68
N LEU A 440 -25.74 19.06 5.02
CA LEU A 440 -26.37 20.07 5.87
C LEU A 440 -25.82 21.47 5.58
N LEU A 441 -24.49 21.62 5.55
CA LEU A 441 -23.87 22.92 5.29
C LEU A 441 -24.10 23.37 3.84
N MET A 442 -24.14 22.45 2.87
CA MET A 442 -24.50 22.76 1.49
C MET A 442 -25.95 23.25 1.41
N GLY A 443 -26.88 22.60 2.11
CA GLY A 443 -28.27 23.03 2.21
C GLY A 443 -28.42 24.43 2.81
N ILE A 444 -27.72 24.70 3.92
CA ILE A 444 -27.70 26.02 4.57
C ILE A 444 -27.12 27.08 3.63
N LEU A 445 -25.97 26.80 3.03
CA LEU A 445 -25.30 27.69 2.10
C LEU A 445 -26.19 28.00 0.90
N THR A 446 -26.84 26.98 0.33
CA THR A 446 -27.72 27.15 -0.82
C THR A 446 -28.94 27.97 -0.44
N ARG A 447 -29.55 27.69 0.72
CA ARG A 447 -30.78 28.35 1.19
C ARG A 447 -30.59 29.81 1.60
N TYR A 448 -29.51 30.11 2.32
CA TYR A 448 -29.32 31.41 2.98
C TYR A 448 -28.28 32.30 2.32
N TYR A 449 -27.44 31.78 1.44
CA TYR A 449 -26.42 32.58 0.74
C TYR A 449 -26.64 32.59 -0.77
N ILE A 450 -26.77 31.41 -1.41
CA ILE A 450 -26.88 31.33 -2.87
C ILE A 450 -28.25 31.81 -3.34
N TYR A 451 -29.36 31.25 -2.86
CA TYR A 451 -30.71 31.63 -3.32
C TYR A 451 -31.08 33.11 -3.11
N PRO A 452 -30.74 33.76 -1.97
CA PRO A 452 -31.04 35.17 -1.80
C PRO A 452 -30.29 36.09 -2.77
N ILE A 453 -29.05 35.74 -3.12
CA ILE A 453 -28.26 36.48 -4.11
C ILE A 453 -28.77 36.18 -5.53
N ASP A 454 -29.13 34.93 -5.78
CA ASP A 454 -29.53 34.44 -7.09
C ASP A 454 -30.99 34.79 -7.46
N HIS A 455 -31.78 35.32 -6.51
CA HIS A 455 -33.19 35.64 -6.68
C HIS A 455 -34.02 34.47 -7.25
N ASN A 456 -33.57 33.22 -7.03
CA ASN A 456 -34.18 32.00 -7.55
C ASN A 456 -34.27 31.95 -9.09
N THR A 457 -33.32 32.59 -9.78
CA THR A 457 -33.30 32.67 -11.26
C THR A 457 -32.26 31.77 -11.92
N ASP A 458 -31.41 31.09 -11.14
CA ASP A 458 -30.27 30.22 -11.55
C ASP A 458 -29.24 30.90 -12.49
N ASN A 459 -29.35 32.21 -12.69
CA ASN A 459 -28.62 32.96 -13.73
C ASN A 459 -27.67 34.03 -13.15
N VAL A 460 -27.76 34.34 -11.86
CA VAL A 460 -27.02 35.46 -11.26
C VAL A 460 -25.78 34.94 -10.52
N TYR A 461 -25.86 33.76 -9.90
CA TYR A 461 -24.75 33.20 -9.15
C TYR A 461 -23.76 32.43 -10.05
N SER A 462 -22.47 32.77 -9.94
CA SER A 462 -21.43 32.16 -10.78
C SER A 462 -21.27 30.65 -10.51
N HIS A 463 -21.28 29.86 -11.57
CA HIS A 463 -21.11 28.42 -11.56
C HIS A 463 -19.75 28.00 -10.96
N SER A 464 -18.68 28.72 -11.33
CA SER A 464 -17.34 28.49 -10.79
C SER A 464 -17.25 28.83 -9.30
N SER A 465 -17.92 29.91 -8.86
CA SER A 465 -17.96 30.28 -7.43
C SER A 465 -18.71 29.23 -6.62
N ARG A 466 -19.82 28.69 -7.15
CA ARG A 466 -20.57 27.59 -6.52
C ARG A 466 -19.70 26.34 -6.39
N ALA A 467 -18.95 25.99 -7.44
CA ALA A 467 -18.04 24.85 -7.42
C ALA A 467 -16.91 25.02 -6.39
N LEU A 468 -16.30 26.22 -6.33
CA LEU A 468 -15.23 26.55 -5.39
C LEU A 468 -15.70 26.49 -3.93
N LEU A 469 -16.89 27.02 -3.65
CA LEU A 469 -17.45 27.03 -2.30
C LEU A 469 -17.80 25.62 -1.82
N ASN A 470 -18.35 24.78 -2.70
CA ASN A 470 -18.61 23.37 -2.40
C ASN A 470 -17.31 22.58 -2.18
N MET A 471 -16.28 22.81 -2.98
CA MET A 471 -14.95 22.22 -2.80
C MET A 471 -14.36 22.56 -1.43
N LEU A 472 -14.40 23.83 -1.04
CA LEU A 472 -13.95 24.28 0.28
C LEU A 472 -14.75 23.60 1.40
N LEU A 473 -16.06 23.50 1.21
CA LEU A 473 -16.94 22.89 2.21
C LEU A 473 -16.65 21.41 2.42
N ILE A 474 -16.50 20.63 1.33
CA ILE A 474 -16.13 19.21 1.40
C ILE A 474 -14.80 19.04 2.15
N CYS A 475 -13.78 19.82 1.76
CA CYS A 475 -12.47 19.78 2.40
C CYS A 475 -12.54 20.11 3.90
N LEU A 476 -13.31 21.15 4.28
CA LEU A 476 -13.53 21.52 5.66
C LEU A 476 -14.22 20.41 6.45
N CYS A 477 -15.25 19.79 5.88
CA CYS A 477 -15.98 18.72 6.54
C CYS A 477 -15.14 17.48 6.80
N ILE A 478 -14.34 17.08 5.81
CA ILE A 478 -13.39 15.98 5.95
C ILE A 478 -12.34 16.35 7.00
N ALA A 479 -11.79 17.56 6.94
CA ALA A 479 -10.74 17.99 7.85
C ALA A 479 -11.19 17.97 9.33
N ILE A 480 -12.37 18.50 9.63
CA ILE A 480 -12.92 18.55 11.00
C ILE A 480 -13.14 17.14 11.55
N THR A 481 -13.90 16.31 10.83
CA THR A 481 -14.30 14.97 11.31
C THR A 481 -13.11 14.01 11.41
N ALA A 482 -12.22 13.99 10.41
CA ALA A 482 -11.04 13.14 10.42
C ALA A 482 -10.04 13.57 11.52
N SER A 483 -9.86 14.87 11.74
CA SER A 483 -8.99 15.37 12.81
C SER A 483 -9.57 15.03 14.20
N ALA A 484 -10.89 15.17 14.37
CA ALA A 484 -11.57 14.80 15.61
C ALA A 484 -11.42 13.30 15.91
N ALA A 485 -11.69 12.44 14.91
CA ALA A 485 -11.54 10.99 15.04
C ALA A 485 -10.09 10.57 15.33
N PHE A 486 -9.12 11.19 14.63
CA PHE A 486 -7.69 10.91 14.85
C PHE A 486 -7.22 11.32 16.25
N TYR A 487 -7.62 12.51 16.72
CA TYR A 487 -7.26 12.99 18.06
C TYR A 487 -7.91 12.15 19.16
N TRP A 488 -9.17 11.77 18.99
CA TRP A 488 -9.92 10.95 19.93
C TRP A 488 -9.26 9.57 20.15
N ASN A 489 -8.95 8.87 19.05
CA ASN A 489 -8.27 7.57 19.10
C ASN A 489 -6.91 7.67 19.78
N LYS A 490 -6.15 8.74 19.50
CA LYS A 490 -4.87 8.93 20.15
C LYS A 490 -4.98 9.18 21.66
N LYS A 491 -5.96 9.99 22.08
CA LYS A 491 -6.19 10.26 23.50
C LYS A 491 -6.52 8.99 24.26
N GLN A 492 -7.35 8.11 23.68
CA GLN A 492 -7.67 6.80 24.27
C GLN A 492 -6.42 5.91 24.38
N GLY A 493 -5.61 5.80 23.33
CA GLY A 493 -4.39 4.98 23.36
C GLY A 493 -3.35 5.43 24.40
N ILE A 494 -3.23 6.75 24.66
CA ILE A 494 -2.37 7.26 25.75
C ILE A 494 -2.94 6.87 27.12
N GLY A 495 -4.27 6.96 27.30
CA GLY A 495 -4.93 6.56 28.54
C GLY A 495 -4.73 5.08 28.86
N GLU A 496 -4.88 4.21 27.87
CA GLU A 496 -4.67 2.76 28.00
C GLU A 496 -3.20 2.41 28.29
N THR A 497 -2.25 3.03 27.60
CA THR A 497 -0.81 2.79 27.83
C THR A 497 -0.41 3.15 29.27
N ASN A 498 -0.91 4.28 29.79
CA ASN A 498 -0.65 4.69 31.17
C ASN A 498 -1.32 3.75 32.19
N GLN A 499 -2.49 3.19 31.85
CA GLN A 499 -3.20 2.25 32.71
C GLN A 499 -2.49 0.89 32.78
N VAL A 500 -2.00 0.38 31.63
CA VAL A 500 -1.21 -0.87 31.56
C VAL A 500 0.10 -0.73 32.34
N GLN A 501 0.83 0.39 32.17
CA GLN A 501 2.04 0.67 32.97
C GLN A 501 1.74 0.81 34.47
N SER A 502 0.56 1.30 34.85
CA SER A 502 0.16 1.39 36.27
C SER A 502 -0.28 0.05 36.87
N MET A 503 -0.80 -0.89 36.05
CA MET A 503 -1.16 -2.24 36.50
C MET A 503 0.06 -3.18 36.59
N GLU A 504 1.06 -2.99 35.73
CA GLU A 504 2.36 -3.69 35.82
C GLU A 504 3.27 -3.11 36.93
N GLY A 505 2.91 -1.95 37.48
CA GLY A 505 3.61 -1.23 38.56
C GLY A 505 3.36 -1.75 39.97
N ALA A 506 3.23 -3.07 40.17
CA ALA A 506 3.14 -3.69 41.50
C ALA A 506 4.20 -4.80 41.67
N THR A 507 5.45 -4.52 41.31
CA THR A 507 6.63 -5.24 41.83
C THR A 507 7.77 -4.25 42.05
N PRO A 508 8.52 -4.31 43.16
CA PRO A 508 9.24 -3.14 43.66
C PRO A 508 10.61 -2.91 43.01
N VAL A 509 10.82 -1.64 42.63
CA VAL A 509 12.08 -0.89 42.58
C VAL A 509 13.20 -1.45 41.67
N ALA A 510 13.19 -0.99 40.42
CA ALA A 510 14.43 -0.65 39.73
C ALA A 510 14.27 0.74 39.10
N SER A 511 15.25 1.62 39.32
CA SER A 511 15.26 2.99 38.85
C SER A 511 15.16 3.08 37.31
N PRO A 512 14.69 4.20 36.72
CA PRO A 512 14.55 4.35 35.26
C PRO A 512 15.86 4.20 34.48
N ASN A 513 17.00 4.28 35.17
CA ASN A 513 18.34 4.10 34.60
C ASN A 513 18.74 2.63 34.39
N SER A 514 17.95 1.66 34.85
CA SER A 514 18.27 0.23 34.72
C SER A 514 17.84 -0.39 33.38
N TRP A 515 17.08 0.31 32.55
CA TRP A 515 16.84 -0.07 31.14
C TRP A 515 18.00 0.28 30.21
N PHE A 516 18.98 1.05 30.69
CA PHE A 516 20.27 1.24 30.01
C PHE A 516 21.24 0.13 30.41
N TYR A 517 20.91 -1.13 30.08
CA TYR A 517 21.91 -2.20 30.11
C TYR A 517 22.69 -2.19 28.78
N ASN A 518 23.95 -1.76 28.89
CA ASN A 518 25.06 -1.93 27.94
C ASN A 518 24.95 -1.23 26.57
N ALA A 519 25.02 0.11 26.55
CA ALA A 519 25.34 0.86 25.33
C ALA A 519 26.84 0.78 24.92
N ASP A 520 27.72 0.33 25.82
CA ASP A 520 29.18 0.31 25.61
C ASP A 520 29.79 -1.10 25.52
N ARG A 521 28.96 -2.15 25.43
CA ARG A 521 29.46 -3.47 25.05
C ARG A 521 29.18 -3.63 23.57
N GLU A 522 30.18 -3.36 22.74
CA GLU A 522 30.20 -3.91 21.38
C GLU A 522 30.03 -5.42 21.52
N LEU A 523 28.78 -5.89 21.46
CA LEU A 523 28.49 -7.31 21.31
C LEU A 523 28.91 -7.63 19.88
N GLU A 524 30.18 -7.97 19.75
CA GLU A 524 30.66 -8.86 18.70
C GLU A 524 29.66 -10.02 18.62
N SER A 525 28.95 -10.09 17.50
CA SER A 525 27.90 -11.07 17.26
C SER A 525 28.53 -12.46 17.15
N LEU A 526 28.61 -13.18 18.27
CA LEU A 526 28.84 -14.63 18.29
C LEU A 526 27.61 -15.35 17.71
N PRO A 527 27.78 -16.41 16.91
CA PRO A 527 27.01 -16.56 15.69
C PRO A 527 25.75 -17.42 15.84
N GLN A 528 24.81 -17.15 14.93
CA GLN A 528 23.59 -17.86 14.56
C GLN A 528 23.83 -19.31 14.05
N GLU A 529 24.78 -20.07 14.63
CA GLU A 529 25.34 -21.31 14.05
C GLU A 529 24.31 -22.44 13.81
N SER A 530 23.20 -22.49 14.54
CA SER A 530 22.19 -23.57 14.40
C SER A 530 21.38 -23.50 13.09
N VAL A 531 21.04 -22.31 12.61
CA VAL A 531 20.29 -22.13 11.34
C VAL A 531 21.17 -22.39 10.11
N PHE A 532 22.48 -22.18 10.24
CA PHE A 532 23.42 -22.33 9.13
C PHE A 532 23.84 -23.78 8.85
N GLN A 533 23.57 -24.73 9.76
CA GLN A 533 23.90 -26.14 9.55
C GLN A 533 23.07 -26.79 8.42
N SER A 534 21.88 -26.26 8.09
CA SER A 534 21.03 -26.75 6.99
C SER A 534 21.16 -25.94 5.70
N MET A 535 22.11 -25.00 5.62
CA MET A 535 22.30 -24.13 4.45
C MET A 535 23.24 -24.76 3.42
N LYS A 536 22.75 -24.90 2.18
CA LYS A 536 23.55 -25.31 1.02
C LYS A 536 23.80 -24.13 0.12
N VAL A 537 25.08 -23.83 -0.15
CA VAL A 537 25.47 -22.73 -1.04
C VAL A 537 26.01 -23.28 -2.34
N HIS A 538 25.40 -22.86 -3.45
CA HIS A 538 25.78 -23.23 -4.81
C HIS A 538 26.37 -22.00 -5.51
N TYR A 539 27.54 -22.14 -6.13
CA TYR A 539 28.22 -21.06 -6.86
C TYR A 539 28.22 -21.32 -8.36
N GLY A 540 28.11 -20.26 -9.15
CA GLY A 540 28.21 -20.31 -10.61
C GLY A 540 27.00 -20.87 -11.35
N GLU A 541 25.97 -21.32 -10.62
CA GLU A 541 24.79 -21.98 -11.16
C GLU A 541 23.50 -21.23 -10.81
N ARG A 542 22.47 -21.44 -11.63
CA ARG A 542 21.10 -21.01 -11.34
C ARG A 542 20.28 -22.20 -10.86
N PRO A 543 19.30 -21.98 -9.95
CA PRO A 543 18.45 -23.07 -9.49
C PRO A 543 17.67 -23.67 -10.66
N ASP A 544 17.72 -24.99 -10.82
CA ASP A 544 16.81 -25.72 -11.70
C ASP A 544 15.45 -25.85 -11.02
N LEU A 545 14.67 -24.78 -11.09
CA LEU A 545 13.36 -24.67 -10.44
C LEU A 545 12.39 -25.75 -10.94
N LYS A 546 12.52 -26.16 -12.20
CA LYS A 546 11.68 -27.21 -12.79
C LYS A 546 11.93 -28.54 -12.10
N ARG A 547 13.21 -28.95 -12.00
CA ARG A 547 13.58 -30.18 -11.31
C ARG A 547 13.20 -30.15 -9.83
N ILE A 548 13.57 -29.08 -9.12
CA ILE A 548 13.36 -28.98 -7.67
C ILE A 548 11.88 -29.02 -7.30
N LEU A 549 11.00 -28.40 -8.10
CA LEU A 549 9.55 -28.39 -7.84
C LEU A 549 8.89 -29.72 -8.21
N PHE A 550 9.32 -30.40 -9.27
CA PHE A 550 8.75 -31.69 -9.68
C PHE A 550 9.18 -32.87 -8.82
N GLU A 551 10.33 -32.78 -8.15
CA GLU A 551 10.81 -33.83 -7.23
C GLU A 551 10.00 -33.90 -5.92
N ARG A 552 9.13 -32.91 -5.65
CA ARG A 552 8.31 -32.84 -4.43
C ARG A 552 7.08 -33.75 -4.53
N LYS A 553 7.05 -34.76 -3.67
CA LYS A 553 6.03 -35.83 -3.64
C LYS A 553 4.92 -35.59 -2.62
N GLU A 554 4.99 -34.50 -1.86
CA GLU A 554 4.03 -34.18 -0.80
C GLU A 554 2.65 -33.83 -1.36
N SER A 555 1.59 -34.10 -0.60
CA SER A 555 0.19 -33.97 -1.03
C SER A 555 -0.23 -32.53 -1.34
N ARG A 556 0.23 -31.56 -0.55
CA ARG A 556 -0.08 -30.13 -0.73
C ARG A 556 1.19 -29.31 -0.57
N VAL A 557 1.74 -28.85 -1.69
CA VAL A 557 2.93 -28.02 -1.72
C VAL A 557 2.54 -26.59 -2.10
N GLY A 558 2.72 -25.66 -1.18
CA GLY A 558 2.57 -24.23 -1.46
C GLY A 558 3.85 -23.68 -2.08
N VAL A 559 3.76 -22.97 -3.19
CA VAL A 559 4.91 -22.35 -3.87
C VAL A 559 4.75 -20.84 -3.85
N LEU A 560 5.62 -20.17 -3.08
CA LEU A 560 5.69 -18.73 -2.98
C LEU A 560 6.88 -18.18 -3.77
N VAL A 561 6.68 -17.14 -4.57
CA VAL A 561 7.77 -16.57 -5.39
C VAL A 561 7.82 -15.06 -5.30
N CYS A 562 9.00 -14.51 -4.99
CA CYS A 562 9.25 -13.08 -4.96
C CYS A 562 10.58 -12.70 -5.62
N GLY A 563 10.55 -11.76 -6.57
CA GLY A 563 11.75 -11.32 -7.28
C GLY A 563 11.51 -10.93 -8.74
N PRO A 564 12.52 -11.05 -9.62
CA PRO A 564 12.47 -10.61 -11.02
C PRO A 564 11.28 -11.18 -11.79
N LYS A 565 10.68 -10.37 -12.67
CA LYS A 565 9.50 -10.73 -13.47
C LYS A 565 9.67 -12.06 -14.24
N LYS A 566 10.85 -12.30 -14.82
CA LYS A 566 11.15 -13.54 -15.56
C LYS A 566 11.03 -14.79 -14.67
N MET A 567 11.65 -14.75 -13.49
CA MET A 567 11.60 -15.85 -12.51
C MET A 567 10.17 -16.13 -12.03
N ARG A 568 9.39 -15.07 -11.77
CA ARG A 568 7.97 -15.24 -11.39
C ARG A 568 7.14 -15.89 -12.47
N HIS A 569 7.33 -15.52 -13.74
CA HIS A 569 6.63 -16.14 -14.86
C HIS A 569 7.04 -17.59 -15.08
N GLU A 570 8.33 -17.90 -14.90
CA GLU A 570 8.85 -19.25 -15.01
C GLU A 570 8.21 -20.18 -13.98
N VAL A 571 8.22 -19.80 -12.70
CA VAL A 571 7.58 -20.62 -11.65
C VAL A 571 6.07 -20.71 -11.86
N ALA A 572 5.40 -19.61 -12.24
CA ALA A 572 3.98 -19.65 -12.58
C ALA A 572 3.68 -20.63 -13.72
N SER A 573 4.53 -20.66 -14.76
CA SER A 573 4.42 -21.60 -15.88
C SER A 573 4.65 -23.05 -15.43
N ILE A 574 5.59 -23.29 -14.52
CA ILE A 574 5.86 -24.63 -13.98
C ILE A 574 4.64 -25.13 -13.20
N CYS A 575 4.12 -24.32 -12.27
CA CYS A 575 2.97 -24.70 -11.45
C CYS A 575 1.67 -24.84 -12.27
N SER A 576 1.50 -24.07 -13.35
CA SER A 576 0.32 -24.15 -14.22
C SER A 576 0.40 -25.22 -15.31
N SER A 577 1.55 -25.89 -15.47
CA SER A 577 1.78 -26.90 -16.52
C SER A 577 0.93 -28.16 -16.40
N GLY A 578 0.23 -28.37 -15.27
CA GLY A 578 -0.64 -29.53 -15.03
C GLY A 578 0.10 -30.85 -14.78
N LEU A 579 1.44 -30.85 -14.88
CA LEU A 579 2.30 -32.02 -14.66
C LEU A 579 2.40 -32.42 -13.19
N ALA A 580 2.11 -31.50 -12.25
CA ALA A 580 2.10 -31.74 -10.81
C ALA A 580 0.83 -31.14 -10.19
N LYS A 581 -0.17 -31.99 -9.91
CA LYS A 581 -1.49 -31.58 -9.37
C LYS A 581 -1.44 -31.14 -7.89
N ASN A 582 -0.32 -31.34 -7.21
CA ASN A 582 -0.09 -31.03 -5.79
C ASN A 582 0.49 -29.62 -5.54
N LEU A 583 0.82 -28.85 -6.59
CA LEU A 583 1.41 -27.53 -6.48
C LEU A 583 0.34 -26.43 -6.44
N HIS A 584 0.34 -25.63 -5.37
CA HIS A 584 -0.48 -24.42 -5.22
C HIS A 584 0.41 -23.19 -5.33
N PHE A 585 0.23 -22.40 -6.39
CA PHE A 585 1.09 -21.25 -6.68
C PHE A 585 0.52 -19.94 -6.16
N GLU A 586 1.36 -19.20 -5.45
CA GLU A 586 1.09 -17.82 -5.02
C GLU A 586 2.30 -16.94 -5.34
N SER A 587 2.11 -15.90 -6.16
CA SER A 587 3.18 -14.94 -6.46
C SER A 587 3.08 -13.72 -5.55
N ILE A 588 4.19 -13.36 -4.90
CA ILE A 588 4.34 -12.10 -4.18
C ILE A 588 5.12 -11.15 -5.08
N SER A 589 4.46 -10.08 -5.53
CA SER A 589 4.99 -9.17 -6.52
C SER A 589 4.99 -7.75 -5.98
N PHE A 590 6.16 -7.13 -5.95
CA PHE A 590 6.28 -5.68 -5.73
C PHE A 590 6.96 -5.08 -6.95
N SER A 591 6.20 -4.86 -8.02
CA SER A 591 6.64 -4.02 -9.14
C SER A 591 5.91 -2.69 -9.06
N TRP A 592 6.57 -1.68 -8.51
CA TRP A 592 6.12 -0.29 -8.55
C TRP A 592 6.51 0.37 -9.88
#